data_AF-A0A378BMS1-F1
#
_entry.id   AF-A0A378BMS1-F1
#
_cell.length_a   1.000
_cell.length_b   1.000
_cell.length_c   1.000
_cell.angle_alpha   90.00
_cell.angle_beta   90.00
_cell.angle_gamma   90.00
#
_symmetry.space_group_name_H-M   'P 1'
#
loop_
_entity.id
_entity.type
_entity.pdbx_description
1 polymer ?
#
loop_
_entity_poly.entity_id
_entity_poly.type
_entity_poly.pdbx_seq_one_letter_code
_entity_poly.pdbx_strand_id
1 'polypeptide(L)' 'MDTLAAIGRWLSKQHVVTWCVSREDELWCANAFYVYDPDTVAFICSARSTPAMAR' A
#
# COMPACT_ATOMS: atom_id res chain seq x y z
N MET A 1 -0.59 -7.60 22.45
CA MET A 1 -1.71 -7.60 21.47
C MET A 1 -2.08 -6.17 21.05
N ASP A 2 -1.80 -5.17 21.89
CA ASP A 2 -2.13 -3.75 21.69
C ASP A 2 -1.45 -3.06 20.51
N THR A 3 -0.22 -3.46 20.16
CA THR A 3 0.53 -2.83 19.06
C THR A 3 -0.13 -3.06 17.70
N LEU A 4 -0.61 -4.27 17.42
CA LEU A 4 -1.29 -4.58 16.16
C LEU A 4 -2.62 -3.83 16.04
N ALA A 5 -3.37 -3.74 17.14
CA ALA A 5 -4.61 -2.97 17.19
C ALA A 5 -4.36 -1.46 16.99
N ALA A 6 -3.28 -0.92 17.57
CA ALA A 6 -2.88 0.46 17.37
C ALA A 6 -2.48 0.75 15.92
N ILE A 7 -1.71 -0.17 15.31
CA ILE A 7 -1.31 -0.09 13.90
C ILE A 7 -2.56 -0.17 12.99
N GLY A 8 -3.43 -1.16 13.20
CA GLY A 8 -4.66 -1.32 12.43
C GLY A 8 -5.55 -0.08 12.50
N ARG A 9 -5.75 0.49 13.70
CA ARG A 9 -6.50 1.73 13.88
C ARG A 9 -5.88 2.93 13.15
N TRP A 10 -4.55 2.99 13.08
CA TRP A 10 -3.86 4.04 12.33
C TRP A 10 -4.04 3.84 10.82
N LEU A 11 -3.90 2.60 10.34
CA LEU A 11 -4.08 2.23 8.94
C LEU A 11 -5.51 2.47 8.44
N SER A 12 -6.54 2.26 9.27
CA SER A 12 -7.93 2.58 8.89
C SER A 12 -8.21 4.08 8.69
N LYS A 13 -7.31 4.97 9.17
CA LYS A 13 -7.47 6.42 9.01
C LYS A 13 -6.74 7.00 7.81
N GLN A 14 -5.78 6.27 7.24
CA GLN A 14 -5.05 6.74 6.08
C GLN A 14 -5.74 6.25 4.80
N HIS A 15 -5.79 7.10 3.79
CA HIS A 15 -6.51 6.82 2.54
C HIS A 15 -5.55 6.51 1.38
N VAL A 16 -4.26 6.85 1.52
CA VAL A 16 -3.25 6.71 0.47
C VAL A 16 -2.01 6.06 1.06
N VAL A 17 -1.44 5.09 0.34
CA VAL A 17 -0.10 4.57 0.58
C VAL A 17 0.78 4.77 -0.64
N THR A 18 2.08 4.86 -0.42
CA THR A 18 3.07 4.62 -1.47
C THR A 18 3.47 3.15 -1.40
N TRP A 19 3.19 2.41 -2.47
CA TRP A 19 3.65 1.05 -2.64
C TRP A 19 4.92 1.07 -3.48
N CYS A 20 5.97 0.44 -2.97
CA CYS A 20 7.23 0.29 -3.69
C CYS A 20 7.48 -1.19 -3.95
N VAL A 21 7.64 -1.54 -5.21
CA VAL A 21 7.97 -2.89 -5.67
C VAL A 21 9.33 -2.84 -6.35
N SER A 22 10.19 -3.82 -6.07
CA SER A 22 11.47 -3.95 -6.74
C SER A 22 11.47 -5.16 -7.65
N ARG A 23 12.06 -5.01 -8.83
CA ARG A 23 12.41 -6.12 -9.70
C ARG A 23 13.84 -5.92 -10.16
N GLU A 24 14.68 -6.93 -9.91
CA GLU A 24 16.11 -6.86 -10.19
C GLU A 24 16.72 -5.63 -9.47
N ASP A 25 17.16 -4.61 -10.20
CA ASP A 25 17.77 -3.38 -9.67
C ASP A 25 16.86 -2.14 -9.78
N GLU A 26 15.61 -2.30 -10.24
CA GLU A 26 14.69 -1.19 -10.43
C GLU A 26 13.63 -1.14 -9.33
N LEU A 27 13.50 0.03 -8.70
CA LEU A 27 12.48 0.31 -7.69
C LEU A 27 11.36 1.14 -8.28
N TRP A 28 10.16 0.56 -8.30
CA TRP A 28 8.95 1.19 -8.80
C TRP A 28 8.09 1.59 -7.61
N CYS A 29 7.87 2.89 -7.43
CA CYS A 29 6.96 3.40 -6.41
C CYS A 29 5.72 4.03 -7.07
N ALA A 30 4.55 3.62 -6.61
CA ALA A 30 3.26 4.16 -7.03
C ALA A 30 2.42 4.51 -5.80
N ASN A 31 1.74 5.66 -5.87
CA ASN A 31 0.74 6.01 -4.88
C ASN A 31 -0.58 5.36 -5.24
N ALA A 32 -1.19 4.67 -4.27
CA ALA A 32 -2.48 4.01 -4.44
C ALA A 32 -3.40 4.35 -3.27
N PHE A 33 -4.69 4.44 -3.58
CA PHE A 33 -5.71 4.41 -2.55
C PHE A 33 -5.91 2.96 -2.11
N TYR A 34 -6.15 2.77 -0.82
CA TYR A 34 -6.39 1.44 -0.26
C TYR A 34 -7.57 1.44 0.69
N VAL A 35 -8.16 0.26 0.85
CA VAL A 35 -9.05 -0.08 1.97
C VAL A 35 -8.35 -1.14 2.82
N TYR A 36 -8.24 -0.90 4.12
CA TYR A 36 -7.63 -1.85 5.05
C TYR A 36 -8.70 -2.68 5.74
N ASP A 37 -8.57 -4.00 5.65
CA ASP A 37 -9.40 -4.96 6.35
C ASP A 37 -8.68 -5.44 7.62
N PRO A 38 -9.17 -5.09 8.82
CA PRO A 38 -8.55 -5.49 10.08
C PRO A 38 -8.71 -6.98 10.40
N ASP A 39 -9.71 -7.66 9.85
CA ASP A 39 -9.98 -9.08 10.14
C ASP A 39 -8.98 -9.99 9.43
N THR A 40 -8.62 -9.63 8.19
CA THR A 40 -7.64 -10.36 7.38
C THR A 40 -6.25 -9.73 7.35
N VAL A 41 -6.09 -8.52 7.93
CA VAL A 41 -4.85 -7.71 7.90
C VAL A 41 -4.39 -7.49 6.44
N ALA A 42 -5.34 -7.18 5.57
CA ALA A 42 -5.11 -7.05 4.13
C ALA A 42 -5.33 -5.61 3.63
N PHE A 43 -4.56 -5.22 2.62
CA PHE A 43 -4.72 -3.97 1.89
C PHE A 43 -5.31 -4.25 0.51
N ILE A 44 -6.52 -3.76 0.27
CA ILE A 44 -7.17 -3.85 -1.03
C ILE A 44 -6.88 -2.53 -1.77
N CYS A 45 -5.93 -2.59 -2.70
CA CYS A 45 -5.43 -1.41 -3.41
C CYS A 45 -6.05 -1.29 -4.81
N SER A 46 -6.48 -0.09 -5.18
CA SER A 46 -6.79 0.26 -6.57
C SER A 46 -5.63 1.07 -7.15
N ALA A 47 -4.71 0.39 -7.81
CA ALA A 47 -3.60 1.03 -8.49
C ALA A 47 -3.93 1.26 -9.96
N ARG A 48 -3.73 2.48 -10.46
CA ARG A 48 -3.63 2.75 -11.90
C ARG A 48 -2.17 2.63 -12.28
N SER A 49 -1.80 1.58 -13.03
CA SER A 49 -0.48 1.51 -13.65
C SER A 49 -0.42 2.52 -14.80
N THR A 50 0.19 3.67 -14.58
CA THR A 50 0.82 4.38 -15.71
C THR A 50 2.13 3.64 -16.00
N PRO A 51 2.38 3.19 -17.24
CA PRO A 51 3.71 2.68 -17.57
C PRO A 51 4.68 3.83 -17.28
N ALA A 52 5.58 3.68 -16.29
CA ALA A 52 6.68 4.62 -16.26
C ALA A 52 7.44 4.35 -17.56
N MET A 53 7.73 5.45 -18.23
CA MET A 53 8.49 5.51 -19.45
C MET A 53 9.76 4.69 -19.23
N ALA A 54 9.76 3.44 -19.70
CA ALA A 54 10.96 2.63 -19.82
C ALA A 54 11.90 3.46 -20.71
N ARG A 55 12.91 4.04 -20.08
CA ARG A 55 13.97 4.75 -20.79
C ARG A 55 14.89 3.75 -21.46
#